data_AF-A0A7S1VCN2-F1
#
_entry.id   AF-A0A7S1VCN2-F1
#
_cell.length_a   1.000
_cell.length_b   1.000
_cell.length_c   1.000
_cell.angle_alpha   90.00
_cell.angle_beta   90.00
_cell.angle_gamma   90.00
#
_symmetry.space_group_name_H-M   'P 1'
#
loop_
_entity.id
_entity.type
_entity.pdbx_description
1 polymer ?
#
loop_
_entity_poly.entity_id
_entity_poly.type
_entity_poly.pdbx_seq_one_letter_code
_entity_poly.pdbx_strand_id
1 'polypeptide(L)'
;VGNSDIANQGKPAVVFVNTIGSPWVDQRYLNALCSKYSQLECRHVQHYASGDEILTLNRIKDYCEMYPTNKATYLHSKGTFHDNAVNARWRRILTDAVTSKDCLDPPDGQCNVCGFQFYTQWTLFMPGNMWTADCSYINKLLPLDTYKEKLEEAVGDTLLQILRNQLTTTLLFERKDFFGLDRYAAEHWIGIHPDLQPCDMDPTGNVGLYFVNDKNLLDLSWSPAPRHKGVLTIKNAKERLMVKENDDLRIREYFLMAGNLMKWSKLYGQFPDHSSWVWSWFPDGEMWRDAVTKHGVNVIEEVTKKYYDKHSDVLSPPRSAFAPSDQIEIVPSSSHTSKDLPEGDFAVFYHIATPQLSVDESNAAENFNEVVMDQL
;
A
#
# COMPACT_ATOMS: atom_id res chain seq x y z
N VAL A 1 -7.81 13.31 -12.37
CA VAL A 1 -7.61 14.35 -11.34
C VAL A 1 -8.38 15.63 -11.67
N GLY A 2 -8.27 16.17 -12.88
CA GLY A 2 -8.85 17.48 -13.25
C GLY A 2 -10.36 17.54 -13.15
N ASN A 3 -11.04 16.40 -13.23
CA ASN A 3 -12.48 16.33 -13.06
C ASN A 3 -12.93 15.90 -11.65
N SER A 4 -11.99 15.67 -10.72
CA SER A 4 -12.33 15.22 -9.37
C SER A 4 -12.41 16.37 -8.36
N ASP A 5 -12.89 16.07 -7.16
CA ASP A 5 -13.16 17.06 -6.12
C ASP A 5 -11.92 17.87 -5.71
N ILE A 6 -10.73 17.26 -5.79
CA ILE A 6 -9.46 17.94 -5.51
C ILE A 6 -9.24 19.17 -6.38
N ALA A 7 -9.66 19.12 -7.64
CA ALA A 7 -9.48 20.21 -8.59
C ALA A 7 -10.55 21.29 -8.41
N ASN A 8 -11.64 21.00 -7.70
CA ASN A 8 -12.78 21.90 -7.51
C ASN A 8 -12.71 22.72 -6.20
N GLN A 9 -11.58 22.72 -5.47
CA GLN A 9 -11.43 23.44 -4.19
C GLN A 9 -11.08 24.94 -4.31
N GLY A 10 -11.23 25.54 -5.49
CA GLY A 10 -11.02 26.98 -5.71
C GLY A 10 -9.56 27.41 -5.89
N LYS A 11 -8.60 26.50 -5.79
CA LYS A 11 -7.21 26.64 -6.26
C LYS A 11 -6.86 25.49 -7.19
N PRO A 12 -6.01 25.69 -8.21
CA PRO A 12 -5.55 24.59 -9.04
C PRO A 12 -4.88 23.50 -8.19
N ALA A 13 -5.24 22.24 -8.41
CA ALA A 13 -4.57 21.11 -7.80
C ALA A 13 -3.19 20.94 -8.45
N VAL A 14 -2.13 20.91 -7.63
CA VAL A 14 -0.77 20.71 -8.12
C VAL A 14 -0.45 19.22 -8.14
N VAL A 15 -0.11 18.69 -9.33
CA VAL A 15 0.30 17.31 -9.54
C VAL A 15 1.80 17.26 -9.79
N PHE A 16 2.53 16.69 -8.83
CA PHE A 16 3.96 16.41 -8.90
C PHE A 16 4.19 15.09 -9.61
N VAL A 17 4.86 15.12 -10.75
CA VAL A 17 5.07 13.95 -11.60
C VAL A 17 6.52 13.53 -11.56
N ASN A 18 6.77 12.29 -11.13
CA ASN A 18 8.04 11.61 -11.31
C ASN A 18 7.91 10.60 -12.44
N THR A 19 8.92 10.55 -13.31
CA THR A 19 8.93 9.63 -14.45
C THR A 19 10.12 8.68 -14.38
N ILE A 20 9.90 7.41 -14.71
CA ILE A 20 10.95 6.40 -14.78
C ILE A 20 10.95 5.73 -16.15
N GLY A 21 12.12 5.57 -16.76
CA GLY A 21 12.30 4.84 -18.01
C GLY A 21 12.73 5.77 -19.14
N SER A 22 11.90 5.91 -20.18
CA SER A 22 12.18 6.80 -21.30
C SER A 22 11.91 8.28 -20.96
N PRO A 23 12.81 9.23 -21.29
CA PRO A 23 12.77 10.62 -20.84
C PRO A 23 11.81 11.54 -21.63
N TRP A 24 10.90 10.99 -22.43
CA TRP A 24 10.06 11.79 -23.33
C TRP A 24 8.92 12.54 -22.61
N VAL A 25 8.54 12.10 -21.41
CA VAL A 25 7.61 12.84 -20.54
C VAL A 25 8.40 13.88 -19.75
N ASP A 26 8.35 15.13 -20.23
CA ASP A 26 8.99 16.30 -19.63
C ASP A 26 7.97 17.37 -19.21
N GLN A 27 8.45 18.47 -18.64
CA GLN A 27 7.60 19.60 -18.25
C GLN A 27 6.80 20.20 -19.42
N ARG A 28 7.34 20.19 -20.64
CA ARG A 28 6.64 20.74 -21.82
C ARG A 28 5.44 19.86 -22.17
N TYR A 29 5.65 18.55 -22.19
CA TYR A 29 4.59 17.57 -22.39
C TYR A 29 3.50 17.71 -21.32
N LEU A 30 3.87 17.74 -20.04
CA LEU A 30 2.91 17.90 -18.94
C LEU A 30 2.16 19.23 -18.99
N ASN A 31 2.82 20.33 -19.37
CA ASN A 31 2.15 21.62 -19.56
C ASN A 31 1.10 21.56 -20.67
N ALA A 32 1.44 20.97 -21.81
CA ALA A 32 0.48 20.80 -22.91
C ALA A 32 -0.70 19.92 -22.49
N LEU A 33 -0.44 18.91 -21.67
CA LEU A 33 -1.45 18.01 -21.14
C LEU A 33 -2.42 18.73 -20.18
N CYS A 34 -1.86 19.34 -19.14
CA CYS A 34 -2.61 19.89 -18.02
C CYS A 34 -3.22 21.26 -18.33
N SER A 35 -2.71 21.98 -19.33
CA SER A 35 -3.33 23.22 -19.85
C SER A 35 -4.76 23.02 -20.37
N LYS A 36 -5.17 21.78 -20.64
CA LYS A 36 -6.56 21.42 -21.00
C LYS A 36 -7.52 21.54 -19.81
N TYR A 37 -7.00 21.60 -18.60
CA TYR A 37 -7.74 21.64 -17.34
C TYR A 37 -7.27 22.84 -16.52
N SER A 38 -8.05 23.92 -16.53
CA SER A 38 -7.74 25.17 -15.81
C SER A 38 -7.51 25.01 -14.30
N GLN A 39 -7.99 23.90 -13.76
CA GLN A 39 -7.97 23.50 -12.37
C GLN A 39 -6.78 22.59 -12.01
N LEU A 40 -5.89 22.30 -12.96
CA LEU A 40 -4.68 21.51 -12.73
C LEU A 40 -3.43 22.32 -13.05
N GLU A 41 -2.42 22.13 -12.20
CA GLU A 41 -1.06 22.53 -12.46
C GLU A 41 -0.17 21.28 -12.37
N CYS A 42 0.52 20.92 -13.45
CA CYS A 42 1.41 19.75 -13.45
C CYS A 42 2.86 20.19 -13.38
N ARG A 43 3.61 19.63 -12.44
CA ARG A 43 5.03 19.91 -12.23
C ARG A 43 5.82 18.62 -12.40
N HIS A 44 6.66 18.57 -13.43
CA HIS A 44 7.64 17.51 -13.59
C HIS A 44 8.71 17.72 -12.53
N VAL A 45 8.79 16.81 -11.56
CA VAL A 45 9.74 16.90 -10.45
C VAL A 45 11.07 16.34 -10.89
N GLN A 46 11.08 15.10 -11.36
CA GLN A 46 12.31 14.43 -11.74
C GLN A 46 12.04 13.28 -12.73
N HIS A 47 13.03 13.06 -13.60
CA HIS A 47 13.12 11.88 -14.43
C HIS A 47 14.26 10.97 -13.94
N TYR A 48 14.02 9.66 -13.97
CA TYR A 48 15.00 8.63 -13.67
C TYR A 48 15.09 7.63 -14.83
N ALA A 49 16.29 7.27 -15.26
CA ALA A 49 16.47 6.29 -16.33
C ALA A 49 16.01 4.88 -15.91
N SER A 50 16.11 4.58 -14.62
CA SER A 50 15.71 3.31 -14.00
C SER A 50 15.32 3.54 -12.55
N GLY A 51 14.51 2.64 -12.01
CA GLY A 51 14.06 2.67 -10.63
C GLY A 51 12.67 2.07 -10.52
N ASP A 52 12.04 2.25 -9.37
CA ASP A 52 10.68 1.83 -9.09
C ASP A 52 9.92 2.93 -8.34
N GLU A 53 8.73 2.61 -7.86
CA GLU A 53 7.87 3.54 -7.12
C GLU A 53 8.48 4.07 -5.82
N ILE A 54 9.53 3.43 -5.28
CA ILE A 54 10.19 3.87 -4.04
C ILE A 54 10.68 5.32 -4.17
N LEU A 55 11.18 5.70 -5.35
CA LEU A 55 11.65 7.05 -5.62
C LEU A 55 10.55 8.09 -5.44
N THR A 56 9.32 7.80 -5.87
CA THR A 56 8.18 8.71 -5.69
C THR A 56 7.70 8.72 -4.24
N LEU A 57 7.64 7.56 -3.60
CA LEU A 57 7.18 7.46 -2.21
C LEU A 57 8.16 8.15 -1.23
N ASN A 58 9.47 8.09 -1.48
CA ASN A 58 10.46 8.87 -0.72
C ASN A 58 10.24 10.38 -0.89
N ARG A 59 9.87 10.87 -2.09
CA ARG A 59 9.51 12.28 -2.29
C ARG A 59 8.26 12.70 -1.51
N ILE A 60 7.29 11.80 -1.38
CA ILE A 60 6.12 12.05 -0.52
C ILE A 60 6.55 12.18 0.94
N LYS A 61 7.46 11.31 1.40
CA LYS A 61 8.02 11.40 2.75
C LYS A 61 8.74 12.74 2.97
N ASP A 62 9.59 13.16 2.04
CA ASP A 62 10.28 14.47 2.08
C ASP A 62 9.27 15.61 2.20
N TYR A 63 8.23 15.60 1.35
CA TYR A 63 7.16 16.60 1.38
C TYR A 63 6.45 16.63 2.74
N CYS A 64 6.09 15.47 3.28
CA CYS A 64 5.38 15.41 4.55
C CYS A 64 6.24 15.81 5.75
N GLU A 65 7.57 15.66 5.68
CA GLU A 65 8.49 16.20 6.69
C GLU A 65 8.48 17.74 6.71
N MET A 66 8.40 18.35 5.53
CA MET A 66 8.32 19.80 5.38
C MET A 66 6.93 20.35 5.75
N TYR A 67 5.87 19.60 5.45
CA TYR A 67 4.49 20.02 5.64
C TYR A 67 3.67 18.99 6.44
N PRO A 68 3.92 18.86 7.75
CA PRO A 68 3.36 17.77 8.57
C PRO A 68 1.83 17.84 8.76
N THR A 69 1.21 19.00 8.51
CA THR A 69 -0.25 19.19 8.61
C THR A 69 -0.99 18.91 7.31
N ASN A 70 -0.27 18.72 6.21
CA ASN A 70 -0.87 18.54 4.90
C ASN A 70 -1.35 17.10 4.69
N LYS A 71 -2.03 16.90 3.56
CA LYS A 71 -2.29 15.57 3.02
C LYS A 71 -1.47 15.33 1.76
N ALA A 72 -1.13 14.07 1.52
CA ALA A 72 -0.49 13.63 0.30
C ALA A 72 -1.33 12.54 -0.36
N THR A 73 -1.59 12.70 -1.65
CA THR A 73 -2.23 11.70 -2.50
C THR A 73 -1.17 11.06 -3.38
N TYR A 74 -1.09 9.74 -3.35
CA TYR A 74 -0.24 8.95 -4.22
C TYR A 74 -1.06 8.29 -5.33
N LEU A 75 -0.66 8.54 -6.58
CA LEU A 75 -1.19 7.91 -7.78
C LEU A 75 -0.10 7.07 -8.46
N HIS A 76 -0.50 5.93 -9.00
CA HIS A 76 0.39 5.03 -9.73
C HIS A 76 -0.22 4.68 -11.09
N SER A 77 0.62 4.64 -12.13
CA SER A 77 0.22 4.25 -13.49
C SER A 77 0.12 2.72 -13.68
N LYS A 78 -0.33 1.96 -12.66
CA LYS A 78 -0.20 0.49 -12.63
C LYS A 78 -1.09 -0.12 -13.72
N GLY A 79 -0.57 -1.14 -14.41
CA GLY A 79 -1.27 -1.80 -15.51
C GLY A 79 -1.14 -1.11 -16.88
N THR A 80 -0.35 -0.03 -16.99
CA THR A 80 0.02 0.61 -18.28
C THR A 80 0.71 -0.34 -19.27
N PHE A 81 1.56 -1.25 -18.79
CA PHE A 81 2.22 -2.25 -19.63
C PHE A 81 1.29 -3.34 -20.19
N HIS A 82 0.06 -3.42 -19.68
CA HIS A 82 -0.96 -4.36 -20.12
C HIS A 82 -2.28 -3.61 -20.36
N ASP A 83 -2.20 -2.48 -21.07
CA ASP A 83 -3.35 -1.60 -21.17
C ASP A 83 -4.53 -2.26 -21.90
N ASN A 84 -5.70 -2.10 -21.29
CA ASN A 84 -6.97 -2.59 -21.79
C ASN A 84 -8.11 -1.89 -21.04
N ALA A 85 -9.33 -2.00 -21.55
CA ALA A 85 -10.49 -1.32 -20.97
C ALA A 85 -10.75 -1.66 -19.48
N VAL A 86 -10.41 -2.88 -19.02
CA VAL A 86 -10.55 -3.27 -17.61
C VAL A 86 -9.55 -2.52 -16.74
N ASN A 87 -8.30 -2.44 -17.18
CA ASN A 87 -7.25 -1.70 -16.45
C ASN A 87 -7.51 -0.19 -16.45
N ALA A 88 -8.01 0.37 -17.56
CA ALA A 88 -8.43 1.77 -17.61
C ALA A 88 -9.55 2.07 -16.60
N ARG A 89 -10.63 1.28 -16.60
CA ARG A 89 -11.70 1.41 -15.60
C ARG A 89 -11.20 1.29 -14.17
N TRP A 90 -10.29 0.34 -13.92
CA TRP A 90 -9.70 0.14 -12.60
C TRP A 90 -8.89 1.36 -12.15
N ARG A 91 -8.00 1.90 -12.99
CA ARG A 91 -7.23 3.10 -12.65
C ARG A 91 -8.13 4.30 -12.42
N ARG A 92 -9.17 4.48 -13.24
CA ARG A 92 -10.12 5.57 -13.10
C ARG A 92 -10.81 5.53 -11.74
N ILE A 93 -11.36 4.38 -11.35
CA ILE A 93 -12.05 4.31 -10.05
C ILE A 93 -11.12 4.46 -8.85
N LEU A 94 -9.90 3.91 -8.93
CA LEU A 94 -8.89 4.13 -7.89
C LEU A 94 -8.54 5.62 -7.77
N THR A 95 -8.37 6.30 -8.90
CA THR A 95 -8.08 7.75 -8.96
C THR A 95 -9.24 8.57 -8.40
N ASP A 96 -10.47 8.28 -8.83
CA ASP A 96 -11.68 8.95 -8.37
C ASP A 96 -11.86 8.79 -6.85
N ALA A 97 -11.61 7.59 -6.31
CA ALA A 97 -11.70 7.33 -4.88
C ALA A 97 -10.69 8.17 -4.08
N VAL A 98 -9.40 8.11 -4.43
CA VAL A 98 -8.35 8.78 -3.64
C VAL A 98 -8.38 10.30 -3.78
N THR A 99 -8.99 10.82 -4.84
CA THR A 99 -9.16 12.27 -5.07
C THR A 99 -10.57 12.79 -4.79
N SER A 100 -11.45 11.95 -4.24
CA SER A 100 -12.79 12.37 -3.79
C SER A 100 -12.72 13.25 -2.55
N LYS A 101 -13.73 14.11 -2.38
CA LYS A 101 -13.84 15.02 -1.24
C LYS A 101 -13.77 14.27 0.09
N ASP A 102 -14.53 13.20 0.24
CA ASP A 102 -14.59 12.44 1.50
C ASP A 102 -13.29 11.66 1.78
N CYS A 103 -12.42 11.46 0.78
CA CYS A 103 -11.11 10.86 1.00
C CYS A 103 -10.05 11.91 1.37
N LEU A 104 -10.17 13.11 0.80
CA LEU A 104 -9.32 14.26 1.09
C LEU A 104 -9.67 14.92 2.42
N ASP A 105 -10.96 14.94 2.78
CA ASP A 105 -11.48 15.54 4.00
C ASP A 105 -12.50 14.57 4.61
N PRO A 106 -12.03 13.47 5.23
CA PRO A 106 -12.92 12.43 5.74
C PRO A 106 -13.83 12.98 6.82
N PRO A 107 -15.13 12.62 6.78
CA PRO A 107 -16.08 12.96 7.83
C PRO A 107 -15.50 12.67 9.22
N ASP A 108 -15.54 13.68 10.09
CA ASP A 108 -15.08 13.63 11.47
C ASP A 108 -13.58 13.35 11.68
N GLY A 109 -12.75 13.39 10.63
CA GLY A 109 -11.30 13.18 10.74
C GLY A 109 -10.90 11.80 11.27
N GLN A 110 -11.74 10.78 11.08
CA GLN A 110 -11.59 9.47 11.72
C GLN A 110 -10.54 8.55 11.10
N CYS A 111 -10.01 8.89 9.93
CA CYS A 111 -8.99 8.09 9.24
C CYS A 111 -7.81 8.95 8.80
N ASN A 112 -6.62 8.35 8.85
CA ASN A 112 -5.36 8.96 8.43
C ASN A 112 -4.83 8.39 7.10
N VAL A 113 -5.46 7.35 6.57
CA VAL A 113 -5.22 6.78 5.24
C VAL A 113 -6.56 6.42 4.60
N CYS A 114 -6.74 6.82 3.36
CA CYS A 114 -7.94 6.57 2.58
C CYS A 114 -7.58 6.01 1.20
N GLY A 115 -8.38 5.08 0.70
CA GLY A 115 -8.22 4.46 -0.61
C GLY A 115 -9.53 4.02 -1.23
N PHE A 116 -9.47 3.35 -2.37
CA PHE A 116 -10.65 2.75 -2.96
C PHE A 116 -11.24 1.63 -2.10
N GLN A 117 -10.39 0.69 -1.66
CA GLN A 117 -10.77 -0.40 -0.76
C GLN A 117 -9.60 -0.73 0.14
N PHE A 118 -9.84 -0.92 1.43
CA PHE A 118 -8.79 -1.36 2.33
C PHE A 118 -8.76 -2.89 2.46
N TYR A 119 -7.60 -3.49 2.20
CA TYR A 119 -7.39 -4.92 2.33
C TYR A 119 -6.64 -5.24 3.61
N THR A 120 -7.12 -6.28 4.29
CA THR A 120 -6.43 -6.90 5.44
C THR A 120 -5.92 -8.31 5.12
N GLN A 121 -6.09 -8.73 3.87
CA GLN A 121 -5.67 -10.03 3.38
C GLN A 121 -4.17 -10.04 3.18
N TRP A 122 -3.46 -10.97 3.86
CA TRP A 122 -1.99 -11.15 3.95
C TRP A 122 -1.18 -9.95 4.46
N THR A 123 -1.58 -8.74 4.11
CA THR A 123 -1.01 -7.47 4.55
C THR A 123 -2.11 -6.42 4.64
N LEU A 124 -1.77 -5.28 5.22
CA LEU A 124 -2.62 -4.10 5.25
C LEU A 124 -2.23 -3.22 4.06
N PHE A 125 -3.10 -3.06 3.05
CA PHE A 125 -2.76 -2.28 1.86
C PHE A 125 -3.98 -1.69 1.13
N MET A 126 -3.71 -0.76 0.23
CA MET A 126 -4.66 -0.18 -0.72
C MET A 126 -4.36 -0.70 -2.13
N PRO A 127 -5.32 -1.35 -2.82
CA PRO A 127 -5.14 -1.86 -4.16
C PRO A 127 -4.68 -0.80 -5.17
N GLY A 128 -3.89 -1.23 -6.13
CA GLY A 128 -3.26 -0.35 -7.12
C GLY A 128 -2.11 0.50 -6.56
N ASN A 129 -1.82 0.39 -5.26
CA ASN A 129 -0.94 1.27 -4.52
C ASN A 129 -1.31 2.75 -4.71
N MET A 130 -2.60 3.06 -4.55
CA MET A 130 -3.13 4.42 -4.66
C MET A 130 -3.88 4.76 -3.39
N TRP A 131 -3.56 5.91 -2.80
CA TRP A 131 -4.09 6.31 -1.50
C TRP A 131 -3.95 7.81 -1.28
N THR A 132 -4.71 8.34 -0.34
CA THR A 132 -4.53 9.67 0.26
C THR A 132 -4.28 9.50 1.74
N ALA A 133 -3.30 10.19 2.31
CA ALA A 133 -2.98 10.07 3.72
C ALA A 133 -2.52 11.39 4.34
N ASP A 134 -2.67 11.48 5.65
CA ASP A 134 -2.16 12.59 6.43
C ASP A 134 -0.64 12.55 6.48
N CYS A 135 0.01 13.70 6.26
CA CYS A 135 1.45 13.80 6.41
C CYS A 135 1.92 13.51 7.83
N SER A 136 1.07 13.77 8.83
CA SER A 136 1.33 13.39 10.22
C SER A 136 1.44 11.88 10.41
N TYR A 137 0.70 11.08 9.63
CA TYR A 137 0.82 9.62 9.62
C TYR A 137 2.02 9.16 8.80
N ILE A 138 2.20 9.70 7.58
CA ILE A 138 3.34 9.39 6.71
C ILE A 138 4.67 9.62 7.43
N ASN A 139 4.75 10.66 8.27
CA ASN A 139 5.95 10.95 9.05
C ASN A 139 6.31 9.90 10.09
N LYS A 140 5.37 9.04 10.48
CA LYS A 140 5.63 7.89 11.36
C LYS A 140 6.16 6.68 10.60
N LEU A 141 5.95 6.62 9.29
CA LEU A 141 6.48 5.55 8.44
C LEU A 141 8.00 5.68 8.33
N LEU A 142 8.67 4.53 8.31
CA LEU A 142 10.09 4.48 7.97
C LEU A 142 10.31 5.01 6.54
N PRO A 143 11.40 5.75 6.26
CA PRO A 143 11.84 6.00 4.89
C PRO A 143 11.97 4.67 4.13
N LEU A 144 11.64 4.65 2.83
CA LEU A 144 11.40 3.37 2.15
C LEU A 144 12.66 2.51 2.02
N ASP A 145 13.83 3.13 1.86
CA ASP A 145 15.10 2.40 1.78
C ASP A 145 15.35 1.64 3.10
N THR A 146 15.19 2.33 4.24
CA THR A 146 15.29 1.73 5.57
C THR A 146 14.16 0.72 5.84
N TYR A 147 12.94 1.01 5.37
CA TYR A 147 11.80 0.12 5.52
C TYR A 147 12.04 -1.21 4.83
N LYS A 148 12.55 -1.20 3.59
CA LYS A 148 12.80 -2.42 2.81
C LYS A 148 13.83 -3.31 3.50
N GLU A 149 14.96 -2.73 3.93
CA GLU A 149 16.00 -3.46 4.66
C GLU A 149 15.47 -4.09 5.95
N LYS A 150 14.74 -3.31 6.76
CA LYS A 150 14.16 -3.82 8.02
C LYS A 150 13.04 -4.84 7.80
N LEU A 151 12.28 -4.72 6.73
CA LEU A 151 11.25 -5.70 6.39
C LEU A 151 11.89 -7.03 5.98
N GLU A 152 12.95 -7.00 5.18
CA GLU A 152 13.73 -8.19 4.82
C GLU A 152 14.28 -8.89 6.08
N GLU A 153 14.83 -8.15 7.03
CA GLU A 153 15.28 -8.68 8.33
C GLU A 153 14.11 -9.30 9.13
N ALA A 154 12.99 -8.57 9.25
CA ALA A 154 11.81 -9.05 9.99
C ALA A 154 11.21 -10.32 9.38
N VAL A 155 11.22 -10.44 8.05
CA VAL A 155 10.77 -11.65 7.34
C VAL A 155 11.77 -12.78 7.55
N GLY A 156 13.08 -12.53 7.54
CA GLY A 156 14.10 -13.52 7.90
C GLY A 156 13.88 -14.11 9.30
N ASP A 157 13.62 -13.25 10.29
CA ASP A 157 13.26 -13.66 11.65
C ASP A 157 11.96 -14.47 11.69
N THR A 158 10.97 -14.09 10.90
CA THR A 158 9.71 -14.84 10.75
C THR A 158 9.97 -16.27 10.28
N LEU A 159 10.78 -16.42 9.23
CA LEU A 159 11.13 -17.73 8.67
C LEU A 159 11.86 -18.61 9.71
N LEU A 160 12.74 -18.02 10.52
CA LEU A 160 13.36 -18.73 11.64
C LEU A 160 12.34 -19.19 12.68
N GLN A 161 11.33 -18.38 12.99
CA GLN A 161 10.25 -18.78 13.91
C GLN A 161 9.36 -19.89 13.33
N ILE A 162 9.12 -19.88 12.02
CA ILE A 162 8.42 -20.98 11.33
C ILE A 162 9.24 -22.27 11.41
N LEU A 163 10.55 -22.22 11.17
CA LEU A 163 11.44 -23.38 11.31
C LEU A 163 11.49 -23.92 12.75
N ARG A 164 11.31 -23.05 13.75
CA ARG A 164 11.19 -23.42 15.17
C ARG A 164 9.79 -23.84 15.57
N ASN A 165 8.84 -23.94 14.64
CA ASN A 165 7.44 -24.28 14.88
C ASN A 165 6.73 -23.28 15.83
N GLN A 166 7.21 -22.04 15.91
CA GLN A 166 6.62 -20.97 16.72
C GLN A 166 5.55 -20.20 15.93
N LEU A 167 5.75 -20.06 14.62
CA LEU A 167 4.78 -19.49 13.68
C LEU A 167 4.47 -20.47 12.55
N THR A 168 3.41 -20.19 11.79
CA THR A 168 3.01 -20.93 10.59
C THR A 168 2.62 -19.99 9.45
N THR A 169 2.72 -20.48 8.22
CA THR A 169 2.25 -19.85 6.96
C THR A 169 1.23 -20.77 6.28
N THR A 170 0.40 -21.45 7.06
CA THR A 170 -0.48 -22.52 6.57
C THR A 170 -1.61 -21.96 5.72
N LEU A 171 -2.09 -20.75 6.04
CA LEU A 171 -3.23 -20.15 5.34
C LEU A 171 -2.89 -19.61 3.96
N LEU A 172 -1.64 -19.17 3.74
CA LEU A 172 -1.19 -18.69 2.44
C LEU A 172 0.22 -19.18 2.17
N PHE A 173 0.42 -19.64 0.95
CA PHE A 173 1.71 -20.12 0.50
C PHE A 173 2.76 -18.99 0.46
N GLU A 174 4.00 -19.35 0.73
CA GLU A 174 5.12 -18.41 0.81
C GLU A 174 5.38 -17.75 -0.55
N ARG A 175 5.05 -16.46 -0.65
CA ARG A 175 5.33 -15.62 -1.81
C ARG A 175 5.88 -14.27 -1.39
N LYS A 176 6.79 -13.73 -2.20
CA LYS A 176 7.41 -12.42 -1.96
C LYS A 176 6.39 -11.31 -1.77
N ASP A 177 5.30 -11.30 -2.55
CA ASP A 177 4.24 -10.31 -2.43
C ASP A 177 3.42 -10.43 -1.16
N PHE A 178 3.29 -11.61 -0.56
CA PHE A 178 2.59 -11.71 0.73
C PHE A 178 3.43 -11.21 1.89
N PHE A 179 4.76 -11.26 1.77
CA PHE A 179 5.70 -10.71 2.74
C PHE A 179 6.04 -9.23 2.48
N GLY A 180 5.73 -8.70 1.31
CA GLY A 180 6.11 -7.34 0.90
C GLY A 180 7.58 -7.20 0.52
N LEU A 181 8.21 -8.29 0.06
CA LEU A 181 9.62 -8.27 -0.34
C LEU A 181 9.82 -7.69 -1.74
N ASP A 182 11.06 -7.34 -2.07
CA ASP A 182 11.46 -6.76 -3.36
C ASP A 182 10.58 -5.56 -3.75
N ARG A 183 10.07 -5.55 -4.98
CA ARG A 183 9.19 -4.51 -5.54
C ARG A 183 7.85 -4.38 -4.81
N TYR A 184 7.47 -5.35 -3.97
CA TYR A 184 6.19 -5.33 -3.25
C TYR A 184 6.27 -4.54 -1.94
N ALA A 185 7.47 -4.14 -1.51
CA ALA A 185 7.65 -3.32 -0.31
C ALA A 185 6.84 -2.03 -0.39
N ALA A 186 6.88 -1.35 -1.52
CA ALA A 186 6.13 -0.13 -1.77
C ALA A 186 4.60 -0.31 -1.66
N GLU A 187 4.07 -1.48 -2.06
CA GLU A 187 2.64 -1.79 -1.93
C GLU A 187 2.22 -2.00 -0.45
N HIS A 188 3.16 -2.38 0.42
CA HIS A 188 2.90 -2.63 1.84
C HIS A 188 3.13 -1.40 2.71
N TRP A 189 3.99 -0.48 2.25
CA TRP A 189 4.55 0.61 3.05
C TRP A 189 3.49 1.45 3.76
N ILE A 190 2.44 1.86 3.06
CA ILE A 190 1.40 2.75 3.61
C ILE A 190 0.62 2.11 4.78
N GLY A 191 0.46 0.78 4.79
CA GLY A 191 -0.37 0.09 5.77
C GLY A 191 0.40 -0.54 6.94
N ILE A 192 1.72 -0.35 7.00
CA ILE A 192 2.56 -1.18 7.87
C ILE A 192 2.78 -0.62 9.28
N HIS A 193 2.24 0.56 9.61
CA HIS A 193 2.40 1.19 10.92
C HIS A 193 1.21 0.90 11.86
N PRO A 194 1.43 0.68 13.16
CA PRO A 194 0.36 0.31 14.10
C PRO A 194 -0.71 1.39 14.34
N ASP A 195 -0.37 2.67 14.11
CA ASP A 195 -1.31 3.81 14.18
C ASP A 195 -2.22 3.95 12.95
N LEU A 196 -2.18 3.01 12.00
CA LEU A 196 -3.02 3.06 10.81
C LEU A 196 -4.50 3.12 11.20
N GLN A 197 -5.20 4.15 10.71
CA GLN A 197 -6.64 4.31 10.80
C GLN A 197 -7.18 4.40 9.37
N PRO A 198 -7.56 3.28 8.75
CA PRO A 198 -7.92 3.26 7.35
C PRO A 198 -9.40 3.61 7.17
N CYS A 199 -9.71 4.21 6.04
CA CYS A 199 -11.05 4.31 5.49
C CYS A 199 -11.02 3.96 4.00
N ASP A 200 -12.18 3.66 3.43
CA ASP A 200 -12.28 3.37 2.02
C ASP A 200 -13.60 3.82 1.39
N MET A 201 -13.63 3.77 0.05
CA MET A 201 -14.71 4.33 -0.77
C MET A 201 -15.59 3.25 -1.45
N ASP A 202 -15.22 1.97 -1.42
CA ASP A 202 -15.98 0.86 -2.02
C ASP A 202 -17.19 0.47 -1.14
N PRO A 203 -18.45 0.78 -1.49
CA PRO A 203 -19.59 0.34 -0.68
C PRO A 203 -19.87 -1.17 -0.76
N THR A 204 -19.34 -1.87 -1.77
CA THR A 204 -19.79 -3.21 -2.16
C THR A 204 -18.95 -4.34 -1.57
N GLY A 205 -17.65 -4.11 -1.34
CA GLY A 205 -16.74 -5.19 -0.96
C GLY A 205 -16.39 -6.15 -2.10
N ASN A 206 -16.73 -5.82 -3.34
CA ASN A 206 -16.59 -6.70 -4.49
C ASN A 206 -15.95 -5.99 -5.68
N VAL A 207 -14.60 -5.93 -5.65
CA VAL A 207 -13.78 -5.37 -6.73
C VAL A 207 -14.11 -5.93 -8.11
N GLY A 208 -14.59 -7.17 -8.19
CA GLY A 208 -14.97 -7.82 -9.45
C GLY A 208 -16.07 -7.09 -10.21
N LEU A 209 -16.97 -6.40 -9.50
CA LEU A 209 -18.04 -5.61 -10.12
C LEU A 209 -17.52 -4.44 -10.95
N TYR A 210 -16.34 -3.92 -10.61
CA TYR A 210 -15.72 -2.76 -11.23
C TYR A 210 -14.93 -3.10 -12.49
N PHE A 211 -14.60 -4.38 -12.69
CA PHE A 211 -13.94 -4.84 -13.92
C PHE A 211 -14.91 -4.98 -15.10
N VAL A 212 -16.17 -5.31 -14.81
CA VAL A 212 -17.16 -5.72 -15.82
C VAL A 212 -18.20 -4.65 -16.16
N ASN A 213 -18.46 -3.71 -15.25
CA ASN A 213 -19.50 -2.71 -15.45
C ASN A 213 -18.89 -1.37 -15.89
N ASP A 214 -19.27 -0.92 -17.08
CA ASP A 214 -18.89 0.37 -17.66
C ASP A 214 -19.73 1.54 -17.11
N LYS A 215 -20.64 1.27 -16.17
CA LYS A 215 -21.53 2.30 -15.64
C LYS A 215 -20.74 3.26 -14.76
N ASN A 216 -20.78 4.54 -15.18
CA ASN A 216 -20.55 5.72 -14.38
C ASN A 216 -20.98 5.50 -12.93
N LEU A 217 -19.96 5.36 -12.07
CA LEU A 217 -19.98 5.51 -10.62
C LEU A 217 -21.03 4.65 -9.91
N LEU A 218 -20.66 3.43 -9.49
CA LEU A 218 -21.19 2.96 -8.21
C LEU A 218 -20.88 4.09 -7.21
N ASP A 219 -21.90 4.63 -6.54
CA ASP A 219 -21.77 5.75 -5.61
C ASP A 219 -20.66 5.42 -4.61
N LEU A 220 -19.48 6.00 -4.84
CA LEU A 220 -18.38 5.89 -3.92
C LEU A 220 -18.88 6.43 -2.59
N SER A 221 -18.73 5.62 -1.55
CA SER A 221 -19.29 5.93 -0.25
C SER A 221 -18.21 5.70 0.79
N TRP A 222 -17.74 6.80 1.34
CA TRP A 222 -16.78 6.79 2.42
C TRP A 222 -17.31 6.00 3.62
N SER A 223 -16.43 5.24 4.25
CA SER A 223 -16.68 4.64 5.56
C SER A 223 -15.36 4.25 6.23
N PRO A 224 -15.32 4.18 7.57
CA PRO A 224 -14.21 3.57 8.28
C PRO A 224 -13.97 2.14 7.80
N ALA A 225 -12.69 1.79 7.66
CA ALA A 225 -12.25 0.48 7.25
C ALA A 225 -11.46 -0.19 8.38
N PRO A 226 -11.31 -1.52 8.37
CA PRO A 226 -11.91 -2.47 7.44
C PRO A 226 -13.42 -2.67 7.65
N ARG A 227 -14.19 -2.76 6.55
CA ARG A 227 -15.64 -3.04 6.56
C ARG A 227 -16.08 -4.21 5.69
N HIS A 228 -15.19 -4.75 4.85
CA HIS A 228 -15.50 -5.83 3.92
C HIS A 228 -15.03 -7.20 4.42
N LYS A 229 -15.71 -8.26 3.99
CA LYS A 229 -15.66 -9.59 4.63
C LYS A 229 -14.24 -10.12 4.89
N GLY A 230 -13.86 -10.15 6.17
CA GLY A 230 -12.89 -11.05 6.82
C GLY A 230 -11.41 -10.80 6.50
N VAL A 231 -10.54 -11.00 7.51
CA VAL A 231 -9.06 -10.91 7.40
C VAL A 231 -8.51 -11.71 6.22
N LEU A 232 -9.14 -12.84 5.87
CA LEU A 232 -8.79 -13.61 4.70
C LEU A 232 -10.03 -13.87 3.86
N THR A 233 -9.93 -13.61 2.55
CA THR A 233 -10.94 -14.02 1.57
C THR A 233 -10.84 -15.52 1.32
N ILE A 234 -11.09 -16.31 2.37
CA ILE A 234 -11.11 -17.76 2.30
C ILE A 234 -12.41 -18.17 1.61
N LYS A 235 -12.32 -18.43 0.31
CA LYS A 235 -13.48 -18.86 -0.50
C LYS A 235 -13.99 -20.22 -0.05
N ASN A 236 -13.10 -21.08 0.44
CA ASN A 236 -13.39 -22.44 0.86
C ASN A 236 -14.03 -22.49 2.26
N ALA A 237 -15.24 -23.06 2.37
CA ALA A 237 -15.92 -23.23 3.66
C ALA A 237 -15.12 -24.09 4.65
N LYS A 238 -14.38 -25.09 4.16
CA LYS A 238 -13.55 -25.99 4.98
C LYS A 238 -12.36 -25.25 5.60
N GLU A 239 -11.68 -24.41 4.84
CA GLU A 239 -10.57 -23.59 5.36
C GLU A 239 -11.08 -22.55 6.36
N ARG A 240 -12.26 -21.96 6.13
CA ARG A 240 -12.89 -21.05 7.12
C ARG A 240 -13.19 -21.77 8.42
N LEU A 241 -13.73 -22.97 8.33
CA LEU A 241 -14.01 -23.80 9.51
C LEU A 241 -12.70 -24.17 10.22
N MET A 242 -11.66 -24.55 9.46
CA MET A 242 -10.34 -24.84 9.99
C MET A 242 -9.76 -23.66 10.77
N VAL A 243 -9.80 -22.44 10.22
CA VAL A 243 -9.39 -21.24 10.95
C VAL A 243 -10.24 -21.07 12.20
N LYS A 244 -11.57 -21.16 12.10
CA LYS A 244 -12.48 -20.93 13.23
C LYS A 244 -12.31 -21.94 14.38
N GLU A 245 -11.97 -23.18 14.09
CA GLU A 245 -11.93 -24.26 15.07
C GLU A 245 -10.52 -24.57 15.59
N ASN A 246 -9.48 -24.24 14.82
CA ASN A 246 -8.09 -24.53 15.17
C ASN A 246 -7.42 -23.31 15.82
N ASP A 247 -7.39 -23.29 17.15
CA ASP A 247 -6.76 -22.22 17.93
C ASP A 247 -5.25 -22.11 17.65
N ASP A 248 -4.58 -23.25 17.58
CA ASP A 248 -3.16 -23.36 17.27
C ASP A 248 -2.81 -22.64 15.96
N LEU A 249 -3.56 -22.95 14.90
CA LEU A 249 -3.40 -22.28 13.61
C LEU A 249 -3.64 -20.78 13.72
N ARG A 250 -4.75 -20.33 14.33
CA ARG A 250 -5.04 -18.88 14.41
C ARG A 250 -3.98 -18.08 15.14
N ILE A 251 -3.44 -18.67 16.21
CA ILE A 251 -2.47 -18.02 17.07
C ILE A 251 -1.08 -18.01 16.45
N ARG A 252 -0.69 -19.04 15.70
CA ARG A 252 0.63 -19.11 15.07
C ARG A 252 0.68 -18.56 13.64
N GLU A 253 -0.45 -18.30 13.01
CA GLU A 253 -0.49 -17.89 11.62
C GLU A 253 0.05 -16.47 11.40
N TYR A 254 1.09 -16.38 10.57
CA TYR A 254 1.76 -15.13 10.21
C TYR A 254 0.82 -14.14 9.53
N PHE A 255 -0.07 -14.61 8.65
CA PHE A 255 -1.01 -13.73 7.94
C PHE A 255 -2.20 -13.24 8.79
N LEU A 256 -2.20 -13.53 10.10
CA LEU A 256 -3.17 -13.02 11.07
C LEU A 256 -2.49 -12.04 12.05
N MET A 257 -2.95 -11.99 13.30
CA MET A 257 -2.47 -11.02 14.28
C MET A 257 -0.99 -11.22 14.65
N ALA A 258 -0.53 -12.48 14.76
CA ALA A 258 0.84 -12.78 15.18
C ALA A 258 1.90 -12.15 14.26
N GLY A 259 1.76 -12.29 12.93
CA GLY A 259 2.72 -11.68 12.00
C GLY A 259 2.59 -10.16 11.94
N ASN A 260 1.41 -9.58 12.13
CA ASN A 260 1.29 -8.11 12.22
C ASN A 260 1.98 -7.55 13.47
N LEU A 261 1.79 -8.18 14.64
CA LEU A 261 2.51 -7.82 15.87
C LEU A 261 4.03 -7.97 15.72
N MET A 262 4.49 -9.04 15.08
CA MET A 262 5.89 -9.23 14.78
C MET A 262 6.44 -8.11 13.89
N LYS A 263 5.75 -7.78 12.79
CA LYS A 263 6.15 -6.68 11.89
C LYS A 263 6.21 -5.35 12.64
N TRP A 264 5.17 -4.99 13.40
CA TRP A 264 5.15 -3.73 14.15
C TRP A 264 6.26 -3.65 15.21
N SER A 265 6.48 -4.74 15.95
CA SER A 265 7.55 -4.82 16.94
C SER A 265 8.94 -4.69 16.31
N LYS A 266 9.18 -5.38 15.18
CA LYS A 266 10.49 -5.37 14.51
C LYS A 266 10.79 -4.05 13.79
N LEU A 267 9.79 -3.51 13.09
CA LEU A 267 9.97 -2.30 12.30
C LEU A 267 9.99 -1.04 13.16
N TYR A 268 9.09 -0.96 14.15
CA TYR A 268 8.81 0.27 14.90
C TYR A 268 9.03 0.14 16.42
N GLY A 269 9.30 -1.05 16.95
CA GLY A 269 9.47 -1.24 18.39
C GLY A 269 8.20 -0.97 19.21
N GLN A 270 7.03 -0.99 18.56
CA GLN A 270 5.77 -0.60 19.18
C GLN A 270 4.61 -1.49 18.72
N PHE A 271 3.48 -1.39 19.42
CA PHE A 271 2.25 -2.12 19.13
C PHE A 271 1.08 -1.15 18.98
N PRO A 272 -0.04 -1.58 18.36
CA PRO A 272 -1.24 -0.75 18.26
C PRO A 272 -1.77 -0.34 19.63
N ASP A 273 -2.32 0.87 19.72
CA ASP A 273 -3.04 1.34 20.90
C ASP A 273 -4.20 0.39 21.26
N HIS A 274 -4.58 0.31 22.54
CA HIS A 274 -5.67 -0.57 23.01
C HIS A 274 -7.01 -0.32 22.32
N SER A 275 -7.24 0.90 21.83
CA SER A 275 -8.44 1.30 21.10
C SER A 275 -8.39 0.99 19.59
N SER A 276 -7.25 0.47 19.09
CA SER A 276 -7.08 0.18 17.67
C SER A 276 -8.08 -0.85 17.16
N TRP A 277 -8.61 -0.61 15.95
CA TRP A 277 -9.55 -1.48 15.25
C TRP A 277 -9.01 -2.90 15.02
N VAL A 278 -7.69 -3.07 15.01
CA VAL A 278 -7.04 -4.36 14.74
C VAL A 278 -7.44 -5.43 15.78
N TRP A 279 -7.69 -5.02 17.03
CA TRP A 279 -8.06 -5.94 18.11
C TRP A 279 -9.47 -6.50 17.97
N SER A 280 -10.38 -5.74 17.37
CA SER A 280 -11.75 -6.20 17.08
C SER A 280 -11.86 -6.88 15.71
N TRP A 281 -10.94 -6.57 14.79
CA TRP A 281 -10.96 -7.12 13.43
C TRP A 281 -10.35 -8.51 13.31
N PHE A 282 -9.16 -8.72 13.89
CA PHE A 282 -8.45 -9.99 13.74
C PHE A 282 -8.96 -11.03 14.74
N PRO A 283 -8.96 -12.33 14.35
CA PRO A 283 -9.24 -13.40 15.29
C PRO A 283 -8.34 -13.32 16.52
N ASP A 284 -8.92 -13.60 17.68
CA ASP A 284 -8.22 -13.61 18.97
C ASP A 284 -7.59 -12.25 19.35
N GLY A 285 -8.03 -11.15 18.72
CA GLY A 285 -7.41 -9.83 18.90
C GLY A 285 -7.48 -9.28 20.33
N GLU A 286 -8.57 -9.49 21.08
CA GLU A 286 -8.64 -9.09 22.50
C GLU A 286 -7.61 -9.84 23.35
N MET A 287 -7.43 -11.14 23.11
CA MET A 287 -6.42 -11.94 23.81
C MET A 287 -5.01 -11.43 23.49
N TRP A 288 -4.74 -11.12 22.21
CA TRP A 288 -3.46 -10.55 21.80
C TRP A 288 -3.19 -9.18 22.43
N ARG A 289 -4.19 -8.29 22.50
CA ARG A 289 -4.10 -6.99 23.16
C ARG A 289 -3.67 -7.14 24.63
N ASP A 290 -4.36 -8.02 25.35
CA ASP A 290 -4.07 -8.27 26.76
C ASP A 290 -2.68 -8.93 26.94
N ALA A 291 -2.31 -9.82 26.02
CA ALA A 291 -0.99 -10.46 26.03
C ALA A 291 0.14 -9.46 25.73
N VAL A 292 -0.06 -8.51 24.80
CA VAL A 292 0.90 -7.41 24.53
C VAL A 292 1.12 -6.58 25.78
N THR A 293 0.05 -6.24 26.50
CA THR A 293 0.13 -5.49 27.77
C THR A 293 0.99 -6.23 28.79
N LYS A 294 0.85 -7.55 28.85
CA LYS A 294 1.52 -8.39 29.85
C LYS A 294 2.96 -8.75 29.48
N HIS A 295 3.23 -8.99 28.21
CA HIS A 295 4.48 -9.61 27.74
C HIS A 295 5.33 -8.69 26.84
N GLY A 296 4.80 -7.56 26.40
CA GLY A 296 5.51 -6.59 25.55
C GLY A 296 6.09 -7.25 24.30
N VAL A 297 7.37 -6.96 24.01
CA VAL A 297 8.09 -7.47 22.83
C VAL A 297 8.20 -9.01 22.77
N ASN A 298 8.03 -9.71 23.89
CA ASN A 298 8.10 -11.17 23.95
C ASN A 298 6.74 -11.86 23.74
N VAL A 299 5.69 -11.10 23.40
CA VAL A 299 4.32 -11.59 23.32
C VAL A 299 4.16 -12.80 22.40
N ILE A 300 4.83 -12.82 21.24
CA ILE A 300 4.72 -13.93 20.28
C ILE A 300 5.27 -15.22 20.90
N GLU A 301 6.46 -15.17 21.49
CA GLU A 301 7.09 -16.35 22.09
C GLU A 301 6.26 -16.90 23.26
N GLU A 302 5.79 -16.03 24.14
CA GLU A 302 5.04 -16.43 25.34
C GLU A 302 3.66 -17.02 24.98
N VAL A 303 2.96 -16.44 24.01
CA VAL A 303 1.62 -16.91 23.60
C VAL A 303 1.70 -18.23 22.81
N THR A 304 2.74 -18.40 21.99
CA THR A 304 2.87 -19.58 21.11
C THR A 304 3.50 -20.79 21.78
N LYS A 305 4.18 -20.61 22.93
CA LYS A 305 4.90 -21.65 23.68
C LYS A 305 4.13 -22.94 23.95
N LYS A 306 2.83 -22.82 24.23
CA LYS A 306 1.95 -23.96 24.50
C LYS A 306 1.72 -24.89 23.30
N TYR A 307 2.15 -24.49 22.10
CA TYR A 307 1.99 -25.25 20.86
C TYR A 307 3.29 -25.91 20.38
N TYR A 308 4.44 -25.63 21.00
CA TYR A 308 5.74 -26.12 20.55
C TYR A 308 5.82 -27.66 20.58
N ASP A 309 5.27 -28.30 21.62
CA ASP A 309 5.40 -29.74 21.84
C ASP A 309 4.38 -30.60 21.07
N LYS A 310 3.37 -29.99 20.43
CA LYS A 310 2.29 -30.74 19.76
C LYS A 310 2.69 -31.34 18.40
N HIS A 311 3.83 -30.94 17.83
CA HIS A 311 4.17 -31.26 16.43
C HIS A 311 5.56 -31.89 16.22
N SER A 312 6.17 -32.46 17.27
CA SER A 312 7.42 -33.22 17.13
C SER A 312 7.33 -34.44 16.18
N ASP A 313 6.11 -34.88 15.82
CA ASP A 313 5.89 -36.07 14.98
C ASP A 313 5.57 -35.80 13.49
N VAL A 314 5.49 -34.54 13.03
CA VAL A 314 5.11 -34.24 11.62
C VAL A 314 6.04 -33.19 10.99
N LEU A 315 7.30 -33.55 10.79
CA LEU A 315 8.18 -32.80 9.89
C LEU A 315 7.94 -33.28 8.45
N SER A 316 7.08 -32.58 7.72
CA SER A 316 7.19 -32.54 6.26
C SER A 316 8.05 -31.33 5.90
N PRO A 317 9.11 -31.49 5.08
CA PRO A 317 10.01 -30.39 4.78
C PRO A 317 9.27 -29.31 3.98
N PRO A 318 9.55 -28.02 4.22
CA PRO A 318 9.03 -26.96 3.40
C PRO A 318 9.58 -27.08 1.97
N ARG A 319 8.71 -26.90 0.98
CA ARG A 319 9.10 -26.79 -0.44
C ARG A 319 9.73 -25.41 -0.65
N SER A 320 11.02 -25.29 -0.33
CA SER A 320 11.81 -24.09 -0.62
C SER A 320 12.27 -24.07 -2.07
N ALA A 321 11.93 -23.00 -2.78
CA ALA A 321 12.63 -22.57 -3.99
C ALA A 321 12.74 -21.04 -3.98
N PHE A 322 13.70 -20.51 -3.22
CA PHE A 322 14.14 -19.14 -3.38
C PHE A 322 15.56 -19.14 -3.95
N ALA A 323 15.69 -18.67 -5.19
CA ALA A 323 16.98 -18.30 -5.78
C ALA A 323 17.36 -16.88 -5.31
N PRO A 324 18.65 -16.59 -5.11
CA PRO A 324 19.11 -15.27 -4.74
C PRO A 324 18.82 -14.27 -5.87
N SER A 325 18.31 -13.09 -5.50
CA SER A 325 18.10 -11.96 -6.41
C SER A 325 19.36 -11.13 -6.52
N ASP A 326 19.67 -10.67 -7.74
CA ASP A 326 20.75 -9.74 -8.03
C ASP A 326 20.62 -8.45 -7.21
N GLN A 327 21.74 -8.00 -6.65
CA GLN A 327 21.85 -6.74 -5.91
C GLN A 327 21.83 -5.58 -6.89
N ILE A 328 20.91 -4.63 -6.68
CA ILE A 328 20.87 -3.37 -7.41
C ILE A 328 21.75 -2.37 -6.66
N GLU A 329 22.75 -1.83 -7.35
CA GLU A 329 23.65 -0.81 -6.82
C GLU A 329 22.90 0.53 -6.74
N ILE A 330 22.63 1.02 -5.52
CA ILE A 330 21.95 2.29 -5.29
C ILE A 330 23.01 3.40 -5.32
N VAL A 331 22.94 4.26 -6.35
CA VAL A 331 23.75 5.47 -6.44
C VAL A 331 23.09 6.56 -5.59
N PRO A 332 23.79 7.19 -4.62
CA PRO A 332 23.21 8.25 -3.80
C PRO A 332 22.83 9.45 -4.68
N SER A 333 21.55 9.83 -4.66
CA SER A 333 21.09 11.01 -5.40
C SER A 333 21.52 12.29 -4.68
N SER A 334 21.96 13.27 -5.48
CA SER A 334 22.42 14.59 -5.06
C SER A 334 21.39 15.32 -4.19
N SER A 335 21.89 16.00 -3.15
CA SER A 335 21.11 16.93 -2.32
C SER A 335 20.44 18.00 -3.19
N HIS A 336 19.10 18.01 -3.20
CA HIS A 336 18.32 19.09 -3.80
C HIS A 336 17.63 19.91 -2.71
N THR A 337 17.66 21.22 -2.93
CA THR A 337 17.17 22.25 -2.03
C THR A 337 15.66 22.35 -2.09
N SER A 338 15.00 22.44 -0.94
CA SER A 338 13.54 22.45 -0.71
C SER A 338 12.73 23.59 -1.35
N LYS A 339 13.23 24.28 -2.38
CA LYS A 339 12.63 25.50 -2.92
C LYS A 339 11.51 25.29 -3.94
N ASP A 340 11.28 24.05 -4.41
CA ASP A 340 10.34 23.78 -5.51
C ASP A 340 9.01 23.14 -5.08
N LEU A 341 8.85 22.82 -3.80
CA LEU A 341 7.58 22.34 -3.25
C LEU A 341 6.74 23.54 -2.81
N PRO A 342 5.54 23.75 -3.38
CA PRO A 342 4.67 24.87 -3.04
C PRO A 342 3.99 24.68 -1.68
N GLU A 343 3.69 25.80 -1.03
CA GLU A 343 2.77 25.84 0.10
C GLU A 343 1.31 25.61 -0.39
N GLY A 344 0.64 24.63 0.20
CA GLY A 344 -0.77 24.30 -0.03
C GLY A 344 -1.24 23.30 1.03
N ASP A 345 -2.53 22.99 1.11
CA ASP A 345 -3.06 22.05 2.13
C ASP A 345 -2.95 20.58 1.68
N PHE A 346 -2.72 20.35 0.38
CA PHE A 346 -2.63 19.02 -0.23
C PHE A 346 -1.62 18.99 -1.40
N ALA A 347 -1.05 17.82 -1.67
CA ALA A 347 -0.22 17.56 -2.85
C ALA A 347 -0.55 16.20 -3.47
N VAL A 348 -0.57 16.14 -4.80
CA VAL A 348 -0.74 14.89 -5.55
C VAL A 348 0.59 14.49 -6.15
N PHE A 349 1.07 13.29 -5.83
CA PHE A 349 2.28 12.70 -6.39
C PHE A 349 1.88 11.58 -7.34
N TYR A 350 2.31 11.70 -8.60
CA TYR A 350 2.02 10.73 -9.62
C TYR A 350 3.30 10.04 -10.09
N HIS A 351 3.38 8.74 -9.82
CA HIS A 351 4.42 7.87 -10.35
C HIS A 351 4.03 7.35 -11.73
N ILE A 352 4.89 7.62 -12.72
CA ILE A 352 4.69 7.22 -14.10
C ILE A 352 5.90 6.41 -14.59
N ALA A 353 5.70 5.13 -14.88
CA ALA A 353 6.68 4.29 -15.56
C ALA A 353 6.47 4.35 -17.08
N THR A 354 7.39 4.98 -17.82
CA THR A 354 7.36 5.07 -19.28
C THR A 354 8.02 3.84 -19.91
N PRO A 355 7.40 3.21 -20.93
CA PRO A 355 8.05 2.13 -21.65
C PRO A 355 9.29 2.64 -22.39
N GLN A 356 10.32 1.78 -22.53
CA GLN A 356 11.42 2.07 -23.44
C GLN A 356 10.87 2.04 -24.86
N LEU A 357 10.86 3.20 -25.53
CA LEU A 357 10.42 3.29 -26.92
C LEU A 357 11.42 2.54 -27.81
N SER A 358 11.07 1.35 -28.27
CA SER A 358 11.75 0.74 -29.41
C SER A 358 11.21 1.33 -30.73
N VAL A 359 11.99 1.22 -31.81
CA VAL A 359 11.75 1.93 -33.09
C VAL A 359 10.41 1.55 -33.76
N ASP A 360 9.76 0.46 -33.35
CA ASP A 360 8.48 -0.04 -33.89
C ASP A 360 7.23 0.26 -33.02
N GLU A 361 7.35 1.08 -31.96
CA GLU A 361 6.29 1.21 -30.94
C GLU A 361 5.61 2.60 -30.88
N SER A 362 5.25 3.18 -32.03
CA SER A 362 4.37 4.37 -32.07
C SER A 362 3.06 4.15 -31.29
N ASN A 363 2.53 2.93 -31.32
CA ASN A 363 1.31 2.55 -30.61
C ASN A 363 1.49 2.50 -29.08
N ALA A 364 2.69 2.24 -28.57
CA ALA A 364 2.93 2.19 -27.12
C ALA A 364 2.93 3.61 -26.52
N ALA A 365 3.47 4.60 -27.25
CA ALA A 365 3.42 5.99 -26.86
C ALA A 365 1.97 6.54 -26.88
N GLU A 366 1.17 6.17 -27.89
CA GLU A 366 -0.25 6.55 -27.97
C GLU A 366 -1.07 5.95 -26.83
N ASN A 367 -0.97 4.62 -26.61
CA ASN A 367 -1.66 3.96 -25.50
C ASN A 367 -1.26 4.57 -24.15
N PHE A 368 0.03 4.85 -23.95
CA PHE A 368 0.49 5.48 -22.72
C PHE A 368 -0.07 6.90 -22.55
N ASN A 369 -0.14 7.70 -23.63
CA ASN A 369 -0.76 9.03 -23.58
C ASN A 369 -2.22 8.93 -23.13
N GLU A 370 -2.96 7.95 -23.63
CA GLU A 370 -4.34 7.72 -23.19
C GLU A 370 -4.41 7.37 -21.70
N VAL A 371 -3.50 6.54 -21.18
CA VAL A 371 -3.48 6.21 -19.75
C VAL A 371 -3.17 7.43 -18.87
N VAL A 372 -2.14 8.20 -19.22
CA VAL A 372 -1.76 9.39 -18.45
C VAL A 372 -2.87 10.45 -18.51
N MET A 373 -3.54 10.59 -19.65
CA MET A 373 -4.72 11.45 -19.83
C MET A 373 -5.95 10.98 -19.07
N ASP A 374 -6.16 9.67 -18.91
CA ASP A 374 -7.32 9.14 -18.19
C ASP A 374 -7.19 9.39 -16.67
N GLN A 375 -5.96 9.34 -16.14
CA GLN A 375 -5.71 9.58 -14.72
C GLN A 375 -5.58 11.06 -14.36
N LEU A 376 -4.93 11.89 -15.19
CA LEU A 376 -4.80 13.34 -14.99
C LEU A 376 -6.11 14.04 -15.32
#